data_AF-A0A8C6RBP0-F1
#
_entry.id   AF-A0A8C6RBP0-F1
#
_cell.length_a   1.000
_cell.length_b   1.000
_cell.length_c   1.000
_cell.angle_alpha   90.00
_cell.angle_beta   90.00
_cell.angle_gamma   90.00
#
_symmetry.space_group_name_H-M   'P 1'
#
loop_
_entity.id
_entity.type
_entity.pdbx_description
1 polymer ?
#
loop_
_entity_poly.entity_id
_entity_poly.type
_entity_poly.pdbx_seq_one_letter_code
_entity_poly.pdbx_strand_id
1 'polypeptide(L)'
;QVLKSHGQDYLVGNRLTRADIHLLELLLYIEELDSSLLSSFPLLKALKTSISNLSNVKKFLQPGSQRKPPTDEKFIQEAKKIFKFS
;
A
#
# COMPACT_ATOMS: atom_id res chain seq x y z
N GLN A 1 14.08 -9.14 -3.68
CA GLN A 1 15.29 -9.81 -3.12
C GLN A 1 15.55 -9.47 -1.66
N VAL A 2 15.11 -8.32 -1.12
CA VAL A 2 15.34 -7.91 0.29
C VAL A 2 14.80 -8.90 1.33
N LEU A 3 13.48 -9.11 1.42
CA LEU A 3 12.87 -10.04 2.39
C LEU A 3 13.46 -11.46 2.33
N LYS A 4 13.75 -11.96 1.13
CA LYS A 4 14.37 -13.29 0.94
C LYS A 4 15.82 -13.34 1.42
N SER A 5 16.57 -12.25 1.27
CA SER A 5 18.00 -12.20 1.59
C SER A 5 18.28 -12.28 3.10
N HIS A 6 17.47 -11.60 3.91
CA HIS A 6 17.65 -11.55 5.36
C HIS A 6 16.61 -12.37 6.14
N GLY A 7 15.50 -12.79 5.51
CA GLY A 7 14.50 -13.66 6.14
C GLY A 7 13.79 -13.04 7.35
N GLN A 8 13.69 -11.70 7.40
CA GLN A 8 13.09 -10.96 8.51
C GLN A 8 11.69 -10.48 8.15
N ASP A 9 10.95 -10.06 9.18
CA ASP A 9 9.55 -9.62 9.05
C ASP A 9 9.40 -8.22 8.44
N TYR A 10 10.44 -7.39 8.57
CA TYR A 10 10.47 -6.01 8.08
C TYR A 10 11.62 -5.81 7.09
N LEU A 11 11.50 -4.79 6.24
CA LEU A 11 12.48 -4.50 5.19
C LEU A 11 13.84 -4.05 5.72
N VAL A 12 13.88 -3.36 6.87
CA VAL A 12 15.12 -2.76 7.40
C VAL A 12 15.20 -2.94 8.91
N GLY A 13 16.30 -3.52 9.39
CA GLY A 13 16.64 -3.57 10.81
C GLY A 13 15.64 -4.33 11.69
N ASN A 14 14.91 -5.29 11.10
CA ASN A 14 13.87 -6.10 11.73
C ASN A 14 12.88 -5.33 12.61
N ARG A 15 12.50 -4.12 12.18
CA ARG A 15 11.50 -3.30 12.86
C ARG A 15 10.67 -2.54 11.84
N LEU A 16 9.48 -2.11 12.26
CA LEU A 16 8.64 -1.27 11.41
C LEU A 16 9.36 0.04 11.08
N THR A 17 9.47 0.32 9.79
CA THR A 17 9.99 1.58 9.26
C THR A 17 9.03 2.19 8.24
N ARG A 18 9.33 3.41 7.80
CA ARG A 18 8.59 4.06 6.72
C ARG A 18 8.65 3.27 5.41
N ALA A 19 9.70 2.49 5.18
CA ALA A 19 9.82 1.66 3.98
C ALA A 19 8.69 0.63 3.90
N ASP A 20 8.35 -0.01 5.03
CA ASP A 20 7.29 -1.01 5.10
C ASP A 20 5.91 -0.38 4.85
N ILE A 21 5.67 0.83 5.38
CA ILE A 21 4.41 1.57 5.19
C ILE A 21 4.25 2.02 3.73
N HIS A 22 5.28 2.59 3.11
CA HIS A 22 5.23 2.99 1.71
C HIS A 22 5.08 1.79 0.77
N LEU A 23 5.74 0.66 1.09
CA LEU A 23 5.56 -0.55 0.30
C LEU A 23 4.15 -1.11 0.48
N LEU A 24 3.59 -1.12 1.69
CA LEU A 24 2.19 -1.53 1.91
C LEU A 24 1.23 -0.68 1.06
N GLU A 25 1.38 0.65 1.09
CA GLU A 25 0.56 1.58 0.31
C GLU A 25 0.59 1.23 -1.20
N LEU A 26 1.79 1.02 -1.76
CA LEU A 26 1.95 0.59 -3.15
C LEU A 26 1.30 -0.77 -3.42
N LEU A 27 1.46 -1.75 -2.52
CA LEU A 27 0.89 -3.09 -2.69
C LEU A 27 -0.65 -3.06 -2.69
N LEU A 28 -1.25 -2.19 -1.88
CA LEU A 28 -2.71 -1.98 -1.87
C LEU A 28 -3.19 -1.36 -3.19
N TYR A 29 -2.47 -0.38 -3.73
CA TYR A 29 -2.81 0.20 -5.05
C TYR A 29 -2.68 -0.82 -6.18
N ILE A 30 -1.62 -1.63 -6.18
CA ILE A 30 -1.45 -2.69 -7.18
C ILE A 30 -2.60 -3.71 -7.08
N GLU A 31 -3.01 -4.08 -5.88
CA GLU A 31 -4.10 -5.03 -5.69
C GLU A 31 -5.46 -4.49 -6.13
N GLU A 32 -5.71 -3.19 -5.91
CA GLU A 32 -6.90 -2.50 -6.42
C GLU A 32 -6.93 -2.40 -7.95
N LEU A 33 -5.76 -2.35 -8.60
CA LEU A 33 -5.63 -2.30 -10.05
C LEU A 33 -5.68 -3.69 -10.70
N ASP A 34 -4.85 -4.62 -10.24
CA ASP A 34 -4.81 -6.02 -10.66
C ASP A 34 -4.12 -6.90 -9.59
N SER A 35 -4.94 -7.61 -8.82
CA SER A 35 -4.47 -8.54 -7.78
C SER A 35 -3.58 -9.68 -8.30
N SER A 36 -3.65 -10.03 -9.59
CA SER A 36 -2.84 -11.09 -10.19
C SER A 36 -1.35 -10.75 -10.21
N LEU A 37 -0.99 -9.47 -10.22
CA LEU A 37 0.38 -8.99 -10.22
C LEU A 37 1.15 -9.38 -8.96
N LEU A 38 0.44 -9.59 -7.84
CA LEU A 38 1.05 -10.05 -6.58
C LEU A 38 1.18 -11.57 -6.50
N SER A 39 0.57 -12.33 -7.42
CA SER A 39 0.47 -13.81 -7.35
C SER A 39 1.82 -14.49 -7.15
N SER A 40 2.83 -14.04 -7.87
CA SER A 40 4.19 -14.62 -7.90
C SER A 40 5.09 -14.15 -6.75
N PHE A 41 4.58 -13.33 -5.82
CA PHE A 41 5.37 -12.70 -4.76
C PHE A 41 4.86 -13.06 -3.35
N PRO A 42 5.03 -14.32 -2.89
CA PRO A 42 4.49 -14.78 -1.62
C PRO A 42 5.02 -14.00 -0.40
N LEU A 43 6.28 -13.58 -0.41
CA LEU A 43 6.85 -12.77 0.67
C LEU A 43 6.25 -11.36 0.75
N LEU A 44 5.91 -10.75 -0.40
CA LEU A 44 5.23 -9.45 -0.41
C LEU A 44 3.78 -9.59 0.09
N LYS A 45 3.10 -10.68 -0.25
CA LYS A 45 1.77 -10.99 0.30
C LYS A 45 1.82 -11.15 1.82
N ALA A 46 2.81 -11.89 2.33
CA ALA A 46 3.00 -12.08 3.77
C ALA A 46 3.27 -10.75 4.49
N LEU A 47 4.19 -9.93 3.96
CA LEU A 47 4.46 -8.59 4.48
C LEU A 47 3.18 -7.74 4.50
N LYS A 48 2.45 -7.67 3.37
CA LYS A 48 1.19 -6.91 3.25
C LYS A 48 0.22 -7.29 4.37
N THR A 49 -0.02 -8.58 4.57
CA THR A 49 -0.92 -9.09 5.62
C THR A 49 -0.42 -8.73 7.02
N SER A 50 0.87 -8.90 7.29
CA SER A 50 1.47 -8.58 8.59
C SER A 50 1.30 -7.10 8.94
N ILE A 51 1.72 -6.20 8.03
CA ILE A 51 1.65 -4.75 8.27
C ILE A 51 0.19 -4.27 8.32
N SER A 52 -0.71 -4.83 7.50
CA SER A 52 -2.15 -4.47 7.52
C SER A 52 -2.84 -4.81 8.84
N ASN A 53 -2.33 -5.80 9.59
CA ASN A 53 -2.90 -6.24 10.86
C ASN A 53 -2.43 -5.42 12.07
N LEU A 54 -1.43 -4.55 11.92
CA LEU A 54 -1.01 -3.64 12.98
C LEU A 54 -2.17 -2.73 13.38
N SER A 55 -2.45 -2.57 14.68
CA SER A 55 -3.65 -1.86 15.18
C SER A 55 -3.90 -0.50 14.49
N ASN A 56 -2.86 0.33 14.38
CA ASN A 56 -2.98 1.66 13.76
C ASN A 56 -3.25 1.58 12.25
N VAL A 57 -2.58 0.66 11.55
CA VAL A 57 -2.77 0.46 10.11
C VAL A 57 -4.15 -0.14 9.85
N LYS A 58 -4.53 -1.18 10.59
CA LYS A 58 -5.86 -1.79 10.53
C LYS A 58 -6.96 -0.76 10.72
N LYS A 59 -6.82 0.13 11.71
CA LYS A 59 -7.74 1.25 11.94
C LYS A 59 -7.78 2.22 10.75
N PHE A 60 -6.63 2.52 10.13
CA PHE A 60 -6.58 3.32 8.91
C PHE A 60 -7.21 2.64 7.69
N LEU A 61 -7.18 1.31 7.61
CA LEU A 61 -7.79 0.56 6.51
C LEU A 61 -9.31 0.32 6.69
N GLN A 62 -9.88 0.59 7.87
CA GLN A 62 -11.33 0.46 8.09
C GLN A 62 -12.13 1.55 7.36
N PRO A 63 -13.40 1.27 7.01
CA PRO A 63 -14.32 2.28 6.51
C PRO A 63 -14.43 3.50 7.45
N GLY A 64 -14.56 4.69 6.87
CA GLY A 64 -14.67 5.94 7.63
C GLY A 64 -13.33 6.52 8.10
N SER A 65 -12.21 5.88 7.78
CA SER A 65 -10.89 6.48 7.96
C SER A 65 -10.63 7.63 6.98
N GLN A 66 -9.48 8.29 7.12
CA GLN A 66 -9.04 9.31 6.17
C GLN A 66 -8.44 8.74 4.88
N ARG A 67 -8.37 7.40 4.73
CA ARG A 67 -7.89 6.75 3.50
C ARG A 67 -8.78 7.17 2.32
N LYS A 68 -8.16 7.68 1.27
CA LYS A 68 -8.87 8.09 0.05
C LYS A 68 -9.07 6.89 -0.87
N PRO A 69 -10.23 6.80 -1.56
CA PRO A 69 -10.43 5.79 -2.59
C PRO A 69 -9.51 6.05 -3.81
N PRO A 70 -9.40 5.09 -4.75
CA PRO A 70 -8.80 5.33 -6.05
C PRO A 70 -9.39 6.57 -6.72
N THR A 71 -8.53 7.30 -7.41
CA THR A 71 -8.92 8.52 -8.12
C THR A 71 -9.91 8.19 -9.24
N ASP A 72 -11.08 8.82 -9.22
CA ASP A 72 -12.08 8.71 -10.29
C ASP A 72 -11.94 9.84 -11.31
N GLU A 73 -12.65 9.71 -12.43
CA GLU A 73 -12.61 10.71 -13.50
C GLU A 73 -13.10 12.08 -13.01
N LYS A 74 -14.10 12.12 -12.13
CA LYS A 74 -14.62 13.36 -11.56
C LYS A 74 -13.55 14.13 -10.79
N PHE A 75 -12.79 13.44 -9.94
CA PHE A 75 -11.67 14.01 -9.19
C PHE A 75 -10.58 14.51 -10.14
N ILE A 76 -10.27 13.76 -11.21
CA ILE A 76 -9.29 14.19 -12.23
C ILE A 76 -9.74 15.50 -12.89
N GLN A 77 -11.01 15.59 -13.31
CA GLN A 77 -11.53 16.80 -13.96
C GLN A 77 -11.50 18.02 -13.01
N GLU A 78 -11.84 17.82 -11.74
CA GLU A 78 -11.75 18.87 -10.73
C GLU A 78 -10.30 19.31 -10.48
N ALA A 79 -9.37 18.35 -10.37
CA ALA A 79 -7.95 18.63 -10.23
C ALA A 79 -7.41 19.41 -11.45
N LYS A 80 -7.76 19.01 -12.68
CA LYS A 80 -7.37 19.73 -13.90
C LYS A 80 -7.87 21.17 -13.89
N LYS A 81 -9.11 21.42 -13.44
CA LYS A 81 -9.69 22.76 -13.33
C LYS A 81 -8.94 23.63 -12.30
N ILE A 82 -8.62 23.07 -11.14
CA ILE A 82 -7.97 23.80 -10.03
C ILE A 82 -6.50 24.07 -10.34
N PHE A 83 -5.75 23.05 -10.73
CA PHE A 83 -4.31 23.11 -10.91
C PHE A 83 -3.89 23.49 -12.33
N LYS A 84 -4.83 23.61 -13.27
CA LYS A 84 -4.61 24.04 -14.67
C LYS A 84 -3.58 23.18 -15.41
N PHE A 85 -3.69 21.86 -15.31
CA PHE A 85 -2.91 20.91 -16.11
C PHE A 85 -3.80 20.14 -17.09
N SER A 86 -3.22 19.70 -18.21
CA SER A 86 -3.88 18.97 -19.29
C SER A 86 -3.67 17.47 -19.19
#